data_AF-A0A7G5DKR2-F1
#
_entry.id   AF-A0A7G5DKR2-F1
#
_cell.length_a   1.000
_cell.length_b   1.000
_cell.length_c   1.000
_cell.angle_alpha   90.00
_cell.angle_beta   90.00
_cell.angle_gamma   90.00
#
_symmetry.space_group_name_H-M   'P 1'
#
loop_
_entity.id
_entity.type
_entity.pdbx_description
1 polymer ?
#
loop_
_entity_poly.entity_id
_entity_poly.type
_entity_poly.pdbx_seq_one_letter_code
_entity_poly.pdbx_strand_id
1 'polypeptide(L)'
;MTLNRLPNTATAEQISQSLREHGYVIVDELASAEQMDRIAAEMAPYIQDTAYGKDNFIGHQTKRTGSLIARSPAARELVMHPSVLGATELFLAHASTFQLHLTQIISVFPGSPAQMLHQDELAWDFFPFPDDYQVQCNLLWAMTDYTEENGATRIVPGSQFVGRKQKYTEEQSIAAVMKRGSALFYTGKIYHGAGSNRSDAIRQAINITYAVGWVRQEENQYLSCPREIAQTLPDDLLKVMGYQYGCFALGYTRDFEDPLTALRDDVAPVAMSIELVDAQRADNGGSFRHNLQSESA
;
A
#
# COMPACT_ATOMS: atom_id res chain seq x y z
N MET A 1 11.46 -19.35 -13.20
CA MET A 1 9.99 -19.19 -13.13
C MET A 1 9.63 -17.87 -13.80
N THR A 2 8.54 -17.80 -14.54
CA THR A 2 8.07 -16.57 -15.18
C THR A 2 7.32 -15.72 -14.14
N LEU A 3 7.52 -14.40 -14.15
CA LEU A 3 6.77 -13.47 -13.31
C LEU A 3 5.28 -13.48 -13.70
N ASN A 4 4.40 -13.48 -12.72
CA ASN A 4 2.97 -13.25 -12.94
C ASN A 4 2.74 -11.76 -13.29
N ARG A 5 2.19 -11.49 -14.47
CA ARG A 5 2.01 -10.13 -15.00
C ARG A 5 0.64 -9.96 -15.66
N LEU A 6 0.11 -8.74 -15.58
CA LEU A 6 -1.13 -8.30 -16.21
C LEU A 6 -0.90 -6.95 -16.93
N PRO A 7 -1.64 -6.66 -18.03
CA PRO A 7 -1.56 -5.37 -18.70
C PRO A 7 -2.20 -4.25 -17.85
N ASN A 8 -1.91 -2.98 -18.15
CA ASN A 8 -2.54 -1.82 -17.50
C ASN A 8 -4.08 -1.77 -17.62
N THR A 9 -4.67 -2.51 -18.56
CA THR A 9 -6.13 -2.63 -18.73
C THR A 9 -6.76 -3.73 -17.88
N ALA A 10 -6.00 -4.40 -17.01
CA ALA A 10 -6.52 -5.47 -16.19
C ALA A 10 -7.57 -4.96 -15.20
N THR A 11 -8.60 -5.79 -14.97
CA THR A 11 -9.67 -5.45 -14.03
C THR A 11 -9.25 -5.69 -12.59
N ALA A 12 -9.95 -5.05 -11.66
CA ALA A 12 -9.78 -5.28 -10.22
C ALA A 12 -9.94 -6.77 -9.85
N GLU A 13 -10.87 -7.48 -10.49
CA GLU A 13 -11.07 -8.92 -10.29
C GLU A 13 -9.86 -9.73 -10.72
N GLN A 14 -9.26 -9.43 -11.86
CA GLN A 14 -8.07 -10.15 -12.34
C GLN A 14 -6.87 -9.95 -11.40
N ILE A 15 -6.69 -8.73 -10.89
CA ILE A 15 -5.63 -8.41 -9.92
C ILE A 15 -5.90 -9.15 -8.61
N SER A 16 -7.12 -9.05 -8.06
CA SER A 16 -7.51 -9.72 -6.81
C SER A 16 -7.40 -11.25 -6.91
N GLN A 17 -7.81 -11.84 -8.04
CA GLN A 17 -7.67 -13.26 -8.30
C GLN A 17 -6.19 -13.67 -8.33
N SER A 18 -5.34 -12.93 -9.03
CA SER A 18 -3.89 -13.19 -9.02
C SER A 18 -3.27 -13.10 -7.63
N LEU A 19 -3.70 -12.15 -6.79
CA LEU A 19 -3.23 -12.07 -5.40
C LEU A 19 -3.60 -13.32 -4.60
N ARG A 20 -4.82 -13.85 -4.77
CA ARG A 20 -5.29 -15.07 -4.09
C ARG A 20 -4.53 -16.31 -4.56
N GLU A 21 -4.30 -16.44 -5.86
CA GLU A 21 -3.68 -17.63 -6.46
C GLU A 21 -2.16 -17.64 -6.33
N HIS A 22 -1.51 -16.49 -6.55
CA HIS A 22 -0.06 -16.39 -6.69
C HIS A 22 0.62 -15.62 -5.55
N GLY A 23 -0.14 -14.88 -4.74
CA GLY A 23 0.40 -14.02 -3.68
C GLY A 23 0.97 -12.70 -4.19
N TYR A 24 1.07 -12.51 -5.52
CA TYR A 24 1.54 -11.29 -6.16
C TYR A 24 1.10 -11.20 -7.62
N VAL A 25 1.17 -9.99 -8.17
CA VAL A 25 1.07 -9.71 -9.60
C VAL A 25 1.71 -8.37 -9.95
N ILE A 26 2.38 -8.29 -11.10
CA ILE A 26 2.84 -7.02 -11.66
C ILE A 26 1.80 -6.54 -12.67
N VAL A 27 1.31 -5.32 -12.50
CA VAL A 27 0.49 -4.64 -13.51
C VAL A 27 1.38 -3.65 -14.25
N ASP A 28 1.55 -3.87 -15.54
CA ASP A 28 2.51 -3.13 -16.34
C ASP A 28 2.07 -1.73 -16.68
N GLU A 29 2.92 -0.73 -16.39
CA GLU A 29 2.73 0.69 -16.76
C GLU A 29 1.34 1.21 -16.37
N LEU A 30 0.90 0.86 -15.16
CA LEU A 30 -0.41 1.25 -14.61
C LEU A 30 -0.49 2.75 -14.35
N ALA A 31 0.62 3.37 -13.98
CA ALA A 31 0.78 4.83 -13.88
C ALA A 31 1.66 5.35 -15.01
N SER A 32 1.41 6.58 -15.44
CA SER A 32 2.20 7.21 -16.50
C SER A 32 3.57 7.65 -15.98
N ALA A 33 4.54 7.73 -16.90
CA ALA A 33 5.85 8.31 -16.61
C ALA A 33 5.73 9.75 -16.07
N GLU A 34 4.82 10.56 -16.62
CA GLU A 34 4.58 11.94 -16.18
C GLU A 34 4.06 12.02 -14.74
N GLN A 35 3.20 11.09 -14.33
CA GLN A 35 2.73 11.02 -12.94
C GLN A 35 3.89 10.70 -11.99
N MET A 36 4.79 9.78 -12.39
CA MET A 36 6.01 9.49 -11.62
C MET A 36 6.96 10.71 -11.56
N ASP A 37 7.03 11.53 -12.62
CA ASP A 37 7.84 12.76 -12.64
C ASP A 37 7.29 13.82 -11.68
N ARG A 38 5.97 14.01 -11.66
CA ARG A 38 5.32 14.93 -10.71
C ARG A 38 5.59 14.53 -9.26
N ILE A 39 5.41 13.25 -8.93
CA ILE A 39 5.67 12.75 -7.57
C ILE A 39 7.14 12.91 -7.20
N ALA A 40 8.07 12.61 -8.12
CA ALA A 40 9.49 12.78 -7.88
C ALA A 40 9.85 14.25 -7.60
N ALA A 41 9.28 15.20 -8.35
CA ALA A 41 9.51 16.62 -8.15
C ALA A 41 8.93 17.14 -6.82
N GLU A 42 7.68 16.77 -6.49
CA GLU A 42 7.02 17.14 -5.23
C GLU A 42 7.78 16.59 -4.01
N MET A 43 8.31 15.37 -4.13
CA MET A 43 8.97 14.68 -3.01
C MET A 43 10.47 14.95 -2.90
N ALA A 44 11.10 15.54 -3.92
CA ALA A 44 12.54 15.78 -3.98
C ALA A 44 13.14 16.45 -2.71
N PRO A 45 12.61 17.59 -2.20
CA PRO A 45 13.19 18.22 -1.00
C PRO A 45 13.11 17.30 0.22
N TYR A 46 12.01 16.57 0.39
CA TYR A 46 11.83 15.66 1.52
C TYR A 46 12.74 14.43 1.44
N ILE A 47 13.01 13.91 0.23
CA ILE A 47 13.95 12.81 0.02
C ILE A 47 15.39 13.26 0.29
N GLN A 48 15.75 14.49 -0.11
CA GLN A 48 17.06 15.07 0.15
C GLN A 48 17.32 15.18 1.66
N ASP A 49 16.34 15.68 2.42
CA ASP A 49 16.43 15.87 3.87
C ASP A 49 16.32 14.58 4.69
N THR A 50 15.73 13.52 4.13
CA THR A 50 15.58 12.24 4.82
C THR A 50 16.96 11.59 5.05
N ALA A 51 17.23 11.19 6.29
CA ALA A 51 18.47 10.50 6.66
C ALA A 51 18.50 9.06 6.10
N TYR A 52 19.70 8.51 5.93
CA TYR A 52 19.87 7.09 5.66
C TYR A 52 19.41 6.23 6.85
N GLY A 53 19.06 4.98 6.55
CA GLY A 53 18.73 3.98 7.56
C GLY A 53 19.86 3.75 8.56
N LYS A 54 19.47 3.33 9.77
CA LYS A 54 20.39 3.18 10.91
C LYS A 54 20.67 1.71 11.27
N ASP A 55 20.09 0.77 10.53
CA ASP A 55 20.16 -0.66 10.80
C ASP A 55 20.09 -1.49 9.51
N ASN A 56 20.25 -2.81 9.65
CA ASN A 56 20.26 -3.77 8.55
C ASN A 56 18.87 -4.04 7.92
N PHE A 57 17.79 -3.69 8.60
CA PHE A 57 16.43 -3.88 8.07
C PHE A 57 16.04 -2.71 7.17
N ILE A 58 16.23 -1.48 7.65
CA ILE A 58 15.99 -0.27 6.88
C ILE A 58 17.05 -0.13 5.77
N GLY A 59 18.31 -0.44 6.10
CA GLY A 59 19.46 -0.38 5.21
C GLY A 59 20.27 0.92 5.38
N HIS A 60 21.57 0.78 5.64
CA HIS A 60 22.49 1.92 5.83
C HIS A 60 22.70 2.79 4.57
N GLN A 61 22.30 2.30 3.41
CA GLN A 61 22.37 3.00 2.11
C GLN A 61 20.97 3.18 1.51
N THR A 62 19.94 3.15 2.35
CA THR A 62 18.55 3.32 1.93
C THR A 62 17.96 4.53 2.62
N LYS A 63 17.19 5.33 1.88
CA LYS A 63 16.32 6.37 2.45
C LYS A 63 14.86 5.95 2.36
N ARG A 64 14.10 6.25 3.40
CA ARG A 64 12.68 5.92 3.55
C ARG A 64 11.92 7.20 3.91
N THR A 65 11.28 7.83 2.92
CA THR A 65 10.62 9.14 3.06
C THR A 65 9.11 8.96 3.10
N GLY A 66 8.48 9.21 4.25
CA GLY A 66 7.02 9.06 4.43
C GLY A 66 6.21 10.35 4.23
N SER A 67 4.97 10.33 4.73
CA SER A 67 4.00 11.43 4.73
C SER A 67 3.59 11.91 3.35
N LEU A 68 3.44 10.98 2.39
CA LEU A 68 3.15 11.35 1.00
C LEU A 68 1.81 12.05 0.86
N ILE A 69 0.80 11.67 1.65
CA ILE A 69 -0.51 12.34 1.65
C ILE A 69 -0.35 13.84 1.90
N ALA A 70 0.46 14.23 2.88
CA ALA A 70 0.68 15.64 3.22
C ALA A 70 1.53 16.39 2.18
N ARG A 71 2.45 15.67 1.52
CA ARG A 71 3.57 16.26 0.76
C ARG A 71 3.39 16.25 -0.76
N SER A 72 2.54 15.37 -1.30
CA SER A 72 2.42 15.13 -2.73
C SER A 72 0.97 14.93 -3.16
N PRO A 73 0.32 15.95 -3.76
CA PRO A 73 -0.97 15.79 -4.41
C PRO A 73 -0.96 14.69 -5.47
N ALA A 74 0.11 14.57 -6.26
CA ALA A 74 0.23 13.54 -7.28
C ALA A 74 0.27 12.12 -6.69
N ALA A 75 0.87 11.93 -5.51
CA ALA A 75 0.88 10.61 -4.84
C ALA A 75 -0.51 10.20 -4.33
N ARG A 76 -1.40 11.17 -4.02
CA ARG A 76 -2.79 10.87 -3.62
C ARG A 76 -3.57 10.20 -4.75
N GLU A 77 -3.24 10.53 -6.00
CA GLU A 77 -3.84 9.89 -7.19
C GLU A 77 -3.48 8.39 -7.26
N LEU A 78 -2.26 8.01 -6.85
CA LEU A 78 -1.86 6.59 -6.77
C LEU A 78 -2.54 5.87 -5.60
N VAL A 79 -2.69 6.54 -4.46
CA VAL A 79 -3.46 6.02 -3.32
C VAL A 79 -4.90 5.76 -3.77
N MET A 80 -5.52 6.71 -4.45
CA MET A 80 -6.91 6.60 -4.88
C MET A 80 -7.10 5.92 -6.24
N HIS A 81 -6.08 5.25 -6.79
CA HIS A 81 -6.16 4.68 -8.12
C HIS A 81 -7.29 3.64 -8.22
N PRO A 82 -8.23 3.72 -9.17
CA PRO A 82 -9.43 2.87 -9.20
C PRO A 82 -9.13 1.36 -9.22
N SER A 83 -8.18 0.91 -10.04
CA SER A 83 -7.79 -0.51 -10.07
C SER A 83 -7.14 -0.97 -8.77
N VAL A 84 -6.51 -0.06 -8.01
CA VAL A 84 -5.87 -0.37 -6.73
C VAL A 84 -6.91 -0.54 -5.64
N LEU A 85 -7.79 0.46 -5.49
CA LEU A 85 -8.85 0.42 -4.48
C LEU A 85 -9.82 -0.73 -4.77
N GLY A 86 -10.23 -0.93 -6.03
CA GLY A 86 -11.11 -2.04 -6.39
C GLY A 86 -10.48 -3.42 -6.14
N ALA A 87 -9.20 -3.61 -6.46
CA ALA A 87 -8.53 -4.88 -6.19
C ALA A 87 -8.36 -5.13 -4.68
N THR A 88 -8.05 -4.07 -3.92
CA THR A 88 -7.90 -4.11 -2.46
C THR A 88 -9.23 -4.42 -1.77
N GLU A 89 -10.31 -3.76 -2.17
CA GLU A 89 -11.67 -4.01 -1.68
C GLU A 89 -12.05 -5.47 -1.90
N LEU A 90 -11.92 -5.96 -3.14
CA LEU A 90 -12.21 -7.37 -3.46
C LEU A 90 -11.33 -8.35 -2.70
N PHE A 91 -10.06 -8.02 -2.47
CA PHE A 91 -9.12 -8.90 -1.78
C PHE A 91 -9.41 -8.96 -0.27
N LEU A 92 -9.75 -7.82 0.34
CA LEU A 92 -10.02 -7.67 1.78
C LEU A 92 -11.52 -7.63 2.13
N ALA A 93 -12.40 -8.04 1.21
CA ALA A 93 -13.87 -7.94 1.33
C ALA A 93 -14.49 -8.63 2.56
N HIS A 94 -13.72 -9.49 3.25
CA HIS A 94 -14.16 -10.12 4.50
C HIS A 94 -14.13 -9.16 5.70
N ALA A 95 -13.45 -8.01 5.60
CA ALA A 95 -13.48 -6.94 6.58
C ALA A 95 -14.60 -5.94 6.26
N SER A 96 -15.07 -5.20 7.26
CA SER A 96 -16.09 -4.15 7.07
C SER A 96 -15.53 -2.96 6.29
N THR A 97 -14.28 -2.60 6.55
CA THR A 97 -13.57 -1.55 5.81
C THR A 97 -12.10 -1.95 5.66
N PHE A 98 -11.40 -1.26 4.76
CA PHE A 98 -9.94 -1.21 4.73
C PHE A 98 -9.48 0.25 4.84
N GLN A 99 -8.21 0.44 5.18
CA GLN A 99 -7.59 1.74 5.33
C GLN A 99 -6.17 1.72 4.78
N LEU A 100 -5.66 2.89 4.43
CA LEU A 100 -4.27 3.14 4.12
C LEU A 100 -3.42 2.77 5.34
N HIS A 101 -2.45 1.90 5.14
CA HIS A 101 -1.60 1.40 6.21
C HIS A 101 -0.26 2.17 6.25
N LEU A 102 0.35 2.44 5.09
CA LEU A 102 1.48 3.36 4.96
C LEU A 102 1.66 3.92 3.55
N THR A 103 2.37 5.04 3.47
CA THR A 103 2.89 5.63 2.24
C THR A 103 4.36 6.00 2.41
N GLN A 104 5.21 5.60 1.46
CA GLN A 104 6.63 5.89 1.56
C GLN A 104 7.35 5.84 0.21
N ILE A 105 8.31 6.72 -0.01
CA ILE A 105 9.32 6.54 -1.05
C ILE A 105 10.53 5.83 -0.47
N ILE A 106 10.89 4.69 -1.06
CA ILE A 106 12.11 3.94 -0.75
C ILE A 106 13.14 4.24 -1.83
N SER A 107 14.28 4.82 -1.45
CA SER A 107 15.40 5.08 -2.34
C SER A 107 16.57 4.18 -1.96
N VAL A 108 16.89 3.21 -2.83
CA VAL A 108 17.98 2.24 -2.65
C VAL A 108 19.20 2.73 -3.42
N PHE A 109 20.25 3.14 -2.72
CA PHE A 109 21.43 3.75 -3.34
C PHE A 109 22.39 2.68 -3.89
N PRO A 110 23.28 3.05 -4.83
CA PRO A 110 24.37 2.19 -5.30
C PRO A 110 25.14 1.54 -4.14
N GLY A 111 25.41 0.23 -4.24
CA GLY A 111 26.13 -0.52 -3.23
C GLY A 111 25.27 -1.00 -2.05
N SER A 112 23.96 -0.75 -2.05
CA SER A 112 23.07 -1.28 -1.02
C SER A 112 22.99 -2.82 -1.07
N PRO A 113 23.18 -3.52 0.06
CA PRO A 113 23.01 -4.98 0.10
C PRO A 113 21.54 -5.37 -0.06
N ALA A 114 21.29 -6.63 -0.41
CA ALA A 114 19.94 -7.17 -0.42
C ALA A 114 19.34 -7.13 0.99
N GLN A 115 18.05 -6.81 1.07
CA GLN A 115 17.30 -6.86 2.31
C GLN A 115 17.04 -8.32 2.69
N MET A 116 16.97 -8.60 3.99
CA MET A 116 16.47 -9.88 4.47
C MET A 116 15.05 -10.13 3.92
N LEU A 117 14.81 -11.32 3.39
CA LEU A 117 13.48 -11.71 2.93
C LEU A 117 12.54 -11.83 4.13
N HIS A 118 11.42 -11.12 4.08
CA HIS A 118 10.46 -10.97 5.18
C HIS A 118 9.02 -10.92 4.65
N GLN A 119 8.08 -11.00 5.58
CA GLN A 119 6.66 -10.79 5.37
C GLN A 119 6.27 -9.46 6.01
N ASP A 120 5.43 -8.65 5.37
CA ASP A 120 5.02 -7.36 5.93
C ASP A 120 4.00 -7.53 7.06
N GLU A 121 3.23 -8.63 7.08
CA GLU A 121 2.22 -8.85 8.14
C GLU A 121 2.83 -9.04 9.54
N LEU A 122 4.16 -9.11 9.64
CA LEU A 122 4.88 -9.13 10.91
C LEU A 122 4.77 -7.81 11.69
N ALA A 123 4.34 -6.72 11.04
CA ALA A 123 4.16 -5.41 11.65
C ALA A 123 3.21 -5.43 12.88
N TRP A 124 2.26 -6.37 12.93
CA TRP A 124 1.33 -6.52 14.05
C TRP A 124 1.85 -7.50 15.10
N ASP A 125 2.99 -7.16 15.72
CA ASP A 125 3.63 -7.92 16.81
C ASP A 125 3.79 -9.42 16.51
N PHE A 126 4.15 -9.75 15.26
CA PHE A 126 4.28 -11.13 14.79
C PHE A 126 3.01 -11.98 15.05
N PHE A 127 1.84 -11.35 15.23
CA PHE A 127 0.59 -12.00 15.61
C PHE A 127 0.20 -13.04 14.57
N PRO A 128 0.01 -14.32 14.92
CA PRO A 128 -0.14 -15.42 13.97
C PRO A 128 -1.54 -15.45 13.35
N PHE A 129 -1.82 -14.51 12.45
CA PHE A 129 -3.04 -14.57 11.62
C PHE A 129 -3.10 -15.92 10.90
N PRO A 130 -4.28 -16.55 10.79
CA PRO A 130 -4.45 -17.78 10.02
C PRO A 130 -3.86 -17.64 8.61
N ASP A 131 -3.33 -18.74 8.08
CA ASP A 131 -2.64 -18.73 6.77
C ASP A 131 -3.57 -18.33 5.62
N ASP A 132 -4.86 -18.66 5.74
CA ASP A 132 -5.92 -18.32 4.79
C ASP A 132 -6.55 -16.93 5.03
N TYR A 133 -6.12 -16.21 6.07
CA TYR A 133 -6.67 -14.91 6.44
C TYR A 133 -5.71 -13.77 6.07
N GLN A 134 -6.17 -12.85 5.22
CA GLN A 134 -5.36 -11.76 4.68
C GLN A 134 -5.73 -10.44 5.35
N VAL A 135 -4.77 -9.77 5.98
CA VAL A 135 -5.03 -8.48 6.65
C VAL A 135 -4.48 -7.28 5.89
N GLN A 136 -3.78 -7.53 4.78
CA GLN A 136 -2.94 -6.54 4.11
C GLN A 136 -2.87 -6.78 2.59
N CYS A 137 -2.92 -5.69 1.83
CA CYS A 137 -2.66 -5.64 0.39
C CYS A 137 -1.61 -4.56 0.11
N ASN A 138 -0.47 -4.96 -0.45
CA ASN A 138 0.68 -4.09 -0.64
C ASN A 138 0.90 -3.74 -2.11
N LEU A 139 1.42 -2.55 -2.35
CA LEU A 139 1.80 -2.06 -3.66
C LEU A 139 3.19 -1.43 -3.62
N LEU A 140 4.04 -1.85 -4.56
CA LEU A 140 5.27 -1.16 -4.89
C LEU A 140 5.19 -0.62 -6.31
N TRP A 141 5.06 0.69 -6.45
CA TRP A 141 5.13 1.38 -7.73
C TRP A 141 6.59 1.63 -8.10
N ALA A 142 6.97 1.28 -9.33
CA ALA A 142 8.28 1.57 -9.89
C ALA A 142 8.38 3.07 -10.26
N MET A 143 9.11 3.87 -9.47
CA MET A 143 9.43 5.26 -9.86
C MET A 143 10.56 5.33 -10.89
N THR A 144 11.41 4.30 -10.89
CA THR A 144 12.48 4.04 -11.86
C THR A 144 12.29 2.66 -12.46
N ASP A 145 12.91 2.37 -13.61
CA ASP A 145 12.99 1.00 -14.11
C ASP A 145 13.61 0.08 -13.05
N TYR A 146 13.05 -1.12 -12.89
CA TYR A 146 13.57 -2.17 -12.02
C TYR A 146 14.30 -3.19 -12.87
N THR A 147 15.54 -3.49 -12.50
CA THR A 147 16.38 -4.50 -13.13
C THR A 147 16.97 -5.41 -12.06
N GLU A 148 17.39 -6.61 -12.45
CA GLU A 148 18.15 -7.51 -11.57
C GLU A 148 19.41 -6.81 -11.00
N GLU A 149 20.02 -5.93 -11.78
CA GLU A 149 21.26 -5.23 -11.43
C GLU A 149 21.05 -4.10 -10.42
N ASN A 150 19.98 -3.31 -10.54
CA ASN A 150 19.72 -2.19 -9.65
C ASN A 150 18.94 -2.57 -8.38
N GLY A 151 18.78 -3.87 -8.13
CA GLY A 151 18.15 -4.39 -6.93
C GLY A 151 16.63 -4.33 -6.96
N ALA A 152 16.02 -4.69 -8.10
CA ALA A 152 14.58 -4.93 -8.19
C ALA A 152 14.09 -5.78 -7.00
N THR A 153 12.90 -5.46 -6.48
CA THR A 153 12.31 -6.20 -5.36
C THR A 153 12.27 -7.67 -5.68
N ARG A 154 12.71 -8.50 -4.74
CA ARG A 154 12.70 -9.95 -4.87
C ARG A 154 11.50 -10.53 -4.15
N ILE A 155 10.92 -11.56 -4.73
CA ILE A 155 9.76 -12.28 -4.21
C ILE A 155 10.03 -13.78 -4.23
N VAL A 156 9.45 -14.52 -3.31
CA VAL A 156 9.49 -15.99 -3.29
C VAL A 156 8.08 -16.51 -3.62
N PRO A 157 7.80 -16.88 -4.88
CA PRO A 157 6.49 -17.39 -5.27
C PRO A 157 6.07 -18.62 -4.45
N GLY A 158 4.81 -18.64 -4.01
CA GLY A 158 4.24 -19.73 -3.21
C GLY A 158 4.60 -19.68 -1.71
N SER A 159 5.50 -18.80 -1.29
CA SER A 159 5.89 -18.67 0.12
C SER A 159 4.75 -18.19 1.04
N GLN A 160 3.71 -17.59 0.48
CA GLN A 160 2.52 -17.17 1.23
C GLN A 160 1.72 -18.35 1.82
N PHE A 161 1.91 -19.58 1.31
CA PHE A 161 1.14 -20.76 1.71
C PHE A 161 1.86 -21.67 2.71
N VAL A 162 3.10 -21.35 3.09
CA VAL A 162 3.95 -22.24 3.92
C VAL A 162 4.21 -21.71 5.34
N GLY A 163 3.59 -20.58 5.69
CA GLY A 163 3.70 -19.94 7.00
C GLY A 163 5.02 -19.19 7.25
N ARG A 164 5.15 -18.64 8.46
CA ARG A 164 6.14 -17.59 8.80
C ARG A 164 7.49 -18.06 9.34
N LYS A 165 7.71 -19.36 9.45
CA LYS A 165 8.92 -19.94 10.07
C LYS A 165 10.00 -20.30 9.04
N GLN A 166 9.79 -19.92 7.79
CA GLN A 166 10.72 -20.21 6.72
C GLN A 166 11.84 -19.17 6.66
N LYS A 167 12.97 -19.61 6.13
CA LYS A 167 14.07 -18.74 5.74
C LYS A 167 14.37 -19.00 4.27
N TYR A 168 14.44 -17.94 3.51
CA TYR A 168 14.77 -17.99 2.09
C TYR A 168 16.08 -17.24 1.85
N THR A 169 16.86 -17.74 0.90
CA THR A 169 18.00 -17.03 0.35
C THR A 169 17.59 -16.23 -0.89
N GLU A 170 18.43 -15.30 -1.32
CA GLU A 170 18.19 -14.50 -2.52
C GLU A 170 18.04 -15.40 -3.77
N GLU A 171 18.78 -16.50 -3.86
CA GLU A 171 18.75 -17.43 -5.00
C GLU A 171 17.42 -18.20 -5.11
N GLN A 172 16.67 -18.31 -4.01
CA GLN A 172 15.34 -18.92 -3.98
C GLN A 172 14.24 -17.93 -4.39
N SER A 173 14.59 -16.68 -4.66
CA SER A 173 13.68 -15.61 -5.02
C SER A 173 13.87 -15.17 -6.46
N ILE A 174 12.83 -14.58 -7.05
CA ILE A 174 12.88 -13.97 -8.38
C ILE A 174 12.77 -12.46 -8.25
N ALA A 175 13.52 -11.72 -9.06
CA ALA A 175 13.42 -10.26 -9.11
C ALA A 175 12.19 -9.83 -9.91
N ALA A 176 11.40 -8.92 -9.36
CA ALA A 176 10.27 -8.27 -10.00
C ALA A 176 10.75 -7.17 -10.97
N VAL A 177 11.39 -7.59 -12.07
CA VAL A 177 11.84 -6.71 -13.15
C VAL A 177 10.64 -6.09 -13.86
N MET A 178 10.50 -4.78 -13.77
CA MET A 178 9.37 -4.03 -14.32
C MET A 178 9.78 -2.62 -14.74
N LYS A 179 9.02 -2.02 -15.65
CA LYS A 179 9.26 -0.67 -16.13
C LYS A 179 8.75 0.35 -15.12
N ARG A 180 9.32 1.55 -15.18
CA ARG A 180 8.78 2.73 -14.51
C ARG A 180 7.28 2.85 -14.78
N GLY A 181 6.48 3.14 -13.75
CA GLY A 181 5.03 3.22 -13.85
C GLY A 181 4.30 1.89 -13.60
N SER A 182 4.99 0.74 -13.71
CA SER A 182 4.42 -0.55 -13.30
C SER A 182 4.22 -0.62 -11.78
N ALA A 183 3.24 -1.42 -11.36
CA ALA A 183 2.93 -1.67 -9.96
C ALA A 183 3.04 -3.17 -9.63
N LEU A 184 3.83 -3.51 -8.62
CA LEU A 184 3.82 -4.84 -8.01
C LEU A 184 2.78 -4.85 -6.88
N PHE A 185 1.71 -5.61 -7.05
CA PHE A 185 0.76 -5.96 -6.00
C PHE A 185 1.23 -7.24 -5.31
N TYR A 186 1.16 -7.30 -3.99
CA TYR A 186 1.54 -8.48 -3.24
C TYR A 186 0.85 -8.56 -1.87
N THR A 187 0.72 -9.76 -1.33
CA THR A 187 0.08 -9.98 -0.02
C THR A 187 1.04 -9.70 1.12
N GLY A 188 0.52 -9.46 2.33
CA GLY A 188 1.34 -9.37 3.54
C GLY A 188 2.09 -10.66 3.91
N LYS A 189 1.73 -11.80 3.28
CA LYS A 189 2.28 -13.15 3.56
C LYS A 189 3.38 -13.60 2.60
N ILE A 190 3.55 -12.98 1.44
CA ILE A 190 4.61 -13.41 0.52
C ILE A 190 5.97 -12.91 1.01
N TYR A 191 6.95 -13.80 1.05
CA TYR A 191 8.32 -13.42 1.38
C TYR A 191 8.90 -12.58 0.26
N HIS A 192 9.41 -11.42 0.64
CA HIS A 192 9.98 -10.46 -0.29
C HIS A 192 11.05 -9.60 0.39
N GLY A 193 11.79 -8.84 -0.41
CA GLY A 193 12.79 -7.88 0.08
C GLY A 193 13.46 -7.15 -1.08
N ALA A 194 14.02 -5.96 -0.83
CA ALA A 194 14.79 -5.28 -1.87
C ALA A 194 16.02 -6.11 -2.29
N GLY A 195 16.29 -6.22 -3.59
CA GLY A 195 17.51 -6.85 -4.09
C GLY A 195 18.74 -5.96 -3.86
N SER A 196 19.93 -6.55 -4.01
CA SER A 196 21.18 -5.79 -3.96
C SER A 196 21.27 -4.79 -5.12
N ASN A 197 21.55 -3.51 -4.83
CA ASN A 197 21.77 -2.52 -5.87
C ASN A 197 23.26 -2.51 -6.24
N ARG A 198 23.58 -3.14 -7.37
CA ARG A 198 24.94 -3.25 -7.93
C ARG A 198 25.19 -2.25 -9.06
N SER A 199 24.21 -1.42 -9.38
CA SER A 199 24.30 -0.37 -10.40
C SER A 199 24.90 0.93 -9.82
N ASP A 200 25.07 1.94 -10.67
CA ASP A 200 25.48 3.30 -10.31
C ASP A 200 24.29 4.27 -10.12
N ALA A 201 23.05 3.80 -10.29
CA ALA A 201 21.83 4.60 -10.17
C ALA A 201 21.06 4.30 -8.86
N ILE A 202 20.32 5.30 -8.36
CA ILE A 202 19.38 5.10 -7.24
C ILE A 202 18.11 4.45 -7.78
N ARG A 203 17.71 3.31 -7.21
CA ARG A 203 16.41 2.69 -7.51
C ARG A 203 15.36 3.26 -6.56
N GLN A 204 14.25 3.78 -7.11
CA GLN A 204 13.19 4.36 -6.30
C GLN A 204 11.85 3.62 -6.47
N ALA A 205 11.18 3.44 -5.34
CA ALA A 205 9.87 2.79 -5.22
C ALA A 205 8.92 3.69 -4.42
N ILE A 206 7.64 3.73 -4.80
CA ILE A 206 6.58 4.19 -3.89
C ILE A 206 5.93 2.95 -3.29
N ASN A 207 6.06 2.79 -1.97
CA ASN A 207 5.35 1.79 -1.20
C ASN A 207 4.03 2.38 -0.71
N ILE A 208 2.92 1.78 -1.11
CA ILE A 208 1.58 2.10 -0.64
C ILE A 208 0.96 0.79 -0.18
N THR A 209 0.52 0.74 1.06
CA THR A 209 -0.07 -0.48 1.62
C THR A 209 -1.45 -0.16 2.17
N TYR A 210 -2.35 -1.12 2.07
CA TYR A 210 -3.66 -1.09 2.69
C TYR A 210 -3.78 -2.25 3.66
N ALA A 211 -4.51 -2.02 4.74
CA ALA A 211 -4.83 -3.06 5.71
C ALA A 211 -6.32 -2.99 6.07
N VAL A 212 -6.85 -4.07 6.62
CA VAL A 212 -8.21 -4.10 7.17
C VAL A 212 -8.40 -2.99 8.21
N GLY A 213 -9.61 -2.45 8.31
CA GLY A 213 -9.90 -1.25 9.11
C GLY A 213 -9.66 -1.40 10.62
N TRP A 214 -9.61 -2.64 11.12
CA TRP A 214 -9.50 -2.94 12.55
C TRP A 214 -8.07 -3.24 13.04
N VAL A 215 -7.06 -3.19 12.17
CA VAL A 215 -5.64 -3.24 12.59
C VAL A 215 -5.03 -1.84 12.66
N ARG A 216 -3.97 -1.66 13.45
CA ARG A 216 -3.26 -0.38 13.55
C ARG A 216 -2.42 -0.11 12.28
N GLN A 217 -2.46 1.14 11.79
CA GLN A 217 -1.62 1.62 10.70
C GLN A 217 -0.14 1.68 11.10
N GLU A 218 0.78 1.33 10.18
CA GLU A 218 2.22 1.49 10.37
C GLU A 218 2.61 2.97 10.30
N GLU A 219 2.11 3.70 9.30
CA GLU A 219 2.20 5.15 9.26
C GLU A 219 1.00 5.75 9.99
N ASN A 220 1.26 6.53 11.04
CA ASN A 220 0.19 7.25 11.74
C ASN A 220 -0.34 8.40 10.86
N GLN A 221 -1.36 8.13 10.05
CA GLN A 221 -1.91 9.09 9.08
C GLN A 221 -2.42 10.37 9.73
N TYR A 222 -3.02 10.27 10.92
CA TYR A 222 -3.56 11.41 11.67
C TYR A 222 -2.51 12.43 12.12
N LEU A 223 -1.26 11.98 12.30
CA LEU A 223 -0.13 12.86 12.65
C LEU A 223 0.77 13.17 11.45
N SER A 224 0.87 12.23 10.50
CA SER A 224 1.69 12.39 9.30
C SER A 224 1.04 13.36 8.31
N CYS A 225 -0.29 13.48 8.33
CA CYS A 225 -1.05 14.50 7.65
C CYS A 225 -1.58 15.52 8.67
N PRO A 226 -0.98 16.73 8.76
CA PRO A 226 -1.47 17.79 9.64
C PRO A 226 -2.96 18.07 9.44
N ARG A 227 -3.67 18.38 10.53
CA ARG A 227 -5.13 18.59 10.52
C ARG A 227 -5.55 19.64 9.48
N GLU A 228 -4.78 20.72 9.35
CA GLU A 228 -5.05 21.82 8.44
C GLU A 228 -5.01 21.37 6.97
N ILE A 229 -4.16 20.39 6.64
CA ILE A 229 -4.15 19.77 5.31
C ILE A 229 -5.30 18.79 5.18
N ALA A 230 -5.50 17.91 6.17
CA ALA A 230 -6.57 16.90 6.15
C ALA A 230 -7.95 17.54 5.91
N GLN A 231 -8.23 18.68 6.55
CA GLN A 231 -9.47 19.45 6.39
C GLN A 231 -9.75 19.93 4.96
N THR A 232 -8.77 19.87 4.05
CA THR A 232 -8.91 20.24 2.63
C THR A 232 -9.06 19.04 1.69
N LEU A 233 -8.89 17.81 2.17
CA LEU A 233 -8.86 16.62 1.32
C LEU A 233 -10.27 16.09 1.00
N PRO A 234 -10.49 15.41 -0.13
CA PRO A 234 -11.78 14.78 -0.41
C PRO A 234 -12.17 13.75 0.66
N ASP A 235 -13.47 13.63 0.96
CA ASP A 235 -13.99 12.72 1.99
C ASP A 235 -13.57 11.26 1.75
N ASP A 236 -13.56 10.80 0.50
CA ASP A 236 -13.20 9.41 0.20
C ASP A 236 -11.73 9.12 0.46
N LEU A 237 -10.84 10.09 0.23
CA LEU A 237 -9.44 9.97 0.63
C LEU A 237 -9.32 9.96 2.17
N LEU A 238 -10.06 10.82 2.87
CA LEU A 238 -10.06 10.84 4.33
C LEU A 238 -10.55 9.51 4.92
N LYS A 239 -11.63 8.94 4.38
CA LYS A 239 -12.11 7.60 4.76
C LYS A 239 -11.04 6.54 4.55
N VAL A 240 -10.37 6.52 3.39
CA VAL A 240 -9.25 5.60 3.13
C VAL A 240 -8.09 5.86 4.09
N MET A 241 -7.80 7.10 4.48
CA MET A 241 -6.78 7.42 5.49
C MET A 241 -7.13 6.93 6.90
N GLY A 242 -8.38 6.52 7.17
CA GLY A 242 -8.85 6.08 8.48
C GLY A 242 -9.77 7.07 9.19
N TYR A 243 -10.19 8.18 8.54
CA TYR A 243 -11.22 9.06 9.09
C TYR A 243 -12.63 8.46 8.91
N GLN A 244 -12.82 7.25 9.44
CA GLN A 244 -14.09 6.54 9.52
C GLN A 244 -13.94 5.42 10.56
N TYR A 245 -15.05 4.81 10.96
CA TYR A 245 -15.00 3.57 11.73
C TYR A 245 -14.25 2.46 10.99
N GLY A 246 -13.28 1.84 11.66
CA GLY A 246 -12.55 0.68 11.14
C GLY A 246 -13.33 -0.63 11.27
N CYS A 247 -14.19 -0.71 12.27
CA CYS A 247 -15.26 -1.69 12.46
C CYS A 247 -16.21 -1.18 13.56
N PHE A 248 -17.21 -1.97 13.95
CA PHE A 248 -18.30 -1.60 14.87
C PHE A 248 -18.00 -0.49 15.88
N ALA A 249 -17.03 -0.67 16.78
CA ALA A 249 -16.69 0.31 17.81
C ALA A 249 -15.21 0.72 17.78
N LEU A 250 -14.58 0.70 16.60
CA LEU A 250 -13.13 0.92 16.45
C LEU A 250 -12.84 2.15 15.60
N GLY A 251 -11.96 3.02 16.10
CA GLY A 251 -11.48 4.20 15.38
C GLY A 251 -12.28 5.47 15.63
N TYR A 252 -13.29 5.45 16.50
CA TYR A 252 -14.04 6.66 16.88
C TYR A 252 -13.18 7.69 17.61
N THR A 253 -13.68 8.92 17.66
CA THR A 253 -13.13 9.99 18.50
C THR A 253 -14.11 10.40 19.59
N ARG A 254 -13.60 10.85 20.74
CA ARG A 254 -14.38 11.32 21.90
C ARG A 254 -15.55 10.38 22.25
N ASP A 255 -16.78 10.87 22.17
CA ASP A 255 -18.01 10.21 22.64
C ASP A 255 -18.64 9.32 21.55
N PHE A 256 -17.86 8.40 20.95
CA PHE A 256 -18.26 7.63 19.76
C PHE A 256 -18.65 8.51 18.57
N GLU A 257 -17.91 9.59 18.36
CA GLU A 257 -18.06 10.44 17.20
C GLU A 257 -17.29 9.85 16.03
N ASP A 258 -17.87 9.93 14.83
CA ASP A 258 -17.18 9.56 13.60
C ASP A 258 -15.99 10.52 13.34
N PRO A 259 -14.79 10.01 13.01
CA PRO A 259 -13.61 10.85 12.82
C PRO A 259 -13.73 11.91 11.72
N LEU A 260 -14.47 11.64 10.64
CA LEU A 260 -14.68 12.62 9.57
C LEU A 260 -15.54 13.77 10.08
N THR A 261 -16.60 13.47 10.83
CA THR A 261 -17.46 14.48 11.48
C THR A 261 -16.65 15.34 12.47
N ALA A 262 -15.74 14.74 13.24
CA ALA A 262 -14.89 15.49 14.18
C ALA A 262 -13.80 16.34 13.49
N LEU A 263 -13.46 16.02 12.24
CA LEU A 263 -12.54 16.80 11.42
C LEU A 263 -13.24 18.00 10.77
N ARG A 264 -14.51 17.81 10.37
CA ARG A 264 -15.31 18.68 9.51
C ARG A 264 -16.70 18.93 10.06
N ASP A 265 -17.00 20.18 10.38
CA ASP A 265 -18.30 20.61 10.93
C ASP A 265 -19.45 20.55 9.90
N ASP A 266 -19.14 20.37 8.60
CA ASP A 266 -20.10 20.32 7.49
C ASP A 266 -20.52 18.89 7.09
N VAL A 267 -19.99 17.86 7.75
CA VAL A 267 -20.35 16.46 7.50
C VAL A 267 -21.44 16.00 8.47
N ALA A 268 -22.46 15.33 7.94
CA ALA A 268 -23.54 14.80 8.76
C ALA A 268 -23.01 13.70 9.71
N PRO A 269 -23.38 13.72 11.02
CA PRO A 269 -22.93 12.71 11.96
C PRO A 269 -23.35 11.29 11.55
N VAL A 270 -22.39 10.36 11.57
CA VAL A 270 -22.66 8.94 11.40
C VAL A 270 -22.70 8.26 12.76
N ALA A 271 -23.85 7.68 13.10
CA ALA A 271 -24.01 6.95 14.36
C ALA A 271 -23.31 5.58 14.28
N MET A 272 -22.70 5.15 15.38
CA MET A 272 -22.24 3.78 15.53
C MET A 272 -23.45 2.82 15.51
N SER A 273 -23.53 1.93 14.52
CA SER A 273 -24.59 0.91 14.47
C SER A 273 -24.10 -0.43 13.90
N ILE A 274 -24.72 -1.52 14.35
CA ILE A 274 -24.36 -2.85 13.86
C ILE A 274 -24.88 -3.07 12.44
N GLU A 275 -26.03 -2.45 12.12
CA GLU A 275 -26.62 -2.47 10.78
C GLU A 275 -25.71 -1.80 9.75
N LEU A 276 -24.99 -0.72 10.12
CA LEU A 276 -24.03 -0.06 9.26
C LEU A 276 -22.82 -0.96 8.98
N VAL A 277 -22.34 -1.69 9.98
CA VAL A 277 -21.23 -2.65 9.83
C VAL A 277 -21.63 -3.81 8.92
N ASP A 278 -22.85 -4.32 9.07
CA ASP A 278 -23.38 -5.39 8.25
C ASP A 278 -23.65 -4.92 6.81
N ALA A 279 -24.15 -3.68 6.64
CA ALA A 279 -24.30 -3.05 5.33
C ALA A 279 -22.94 -2.89 4.63
N GLN A 280 -21.92 -2.37 5.32
CA GLN A 280 -20.56 -2.26 4.78
C GLN A 280 -20.00 -3.62 4.34
N ARG A 281 -20.23 -4.68 5.12
CA ARG A 281 -19.80 -6.04 4.76
C ARG A 281 -20.56 -6.59 3.55
N ALA A 282 -21.85 -6.29 3.42
CA ALA A 282 -22.65 -6.70 2.28
C ALA A 282 -22.25 -5.93 1.00
N ASP A 283 -21.88 -4.66 1.15
CA ASP A 283 -21.53 -3.73 0.07
C ASP A 283 -20.09 -3.91 -0.46
N ASN A 284 -19.16 -4.45 0.34
CA ASN A 284 -17.80 -4.79 -0.10
C ASN A 284 -17.75 -5.89 -1.19
N GLY A 285 -18.91 -6.39 -1.63
CA GLY A 285 -19.09 -7.12 -2.88
C GLY A 285 -19.25 -6.25 -4.15
N GLY A 286 -19.24 -4.90 -4.07
CA GLY A 286 -19.40 -4.04 -5.25
C GLY A 286 -19.47 -2.51 -5.07
N SER A 287 -19.11 -1.92 -3.92
CA SER A 287 -19.45 -0.53 -3.57
C SER A 287 -18.56 0.57 -4.17
N PHE A 288 -17.23 0.43 -4.25
CA PHE A 288 -16.41 1.50 -4.85
C PHE A 288 -16.73 1.77 -6.33
N ARG A 289 -17.41 0.83 -7.01
CA ARG A 289 -17.90 1.03 -8.38
C ARG A 289 -18.99 2.09 -8.50
N HIS A 290 -19.79 2.32 -7.45
CA HIS A 290 -20.96 3.19 -7.53
C HIS A 290 -20.64 4.66 -7.24
N ASN A 291 -19.69 4.94 -6.35
CA ASN A 291 -19.39 6.32 -5.94
C ASN A 291 -18.39 7.06 -6.87
N LEU A 292 -17.64 6.35 -7.71
CA LEU A 292 -16.71 6.97 -8.67
C LEU A 292 -17.34 7.25 -10.04
N GLN A 293 -18.54 6.73 -10.33
CA GLN A 293 -19.24 6.94 -11.61
C GLN A 293 -20.30 8.06 -11.55
N SER A 294 -20.57 8.64 -10.38
CA SER A 294 -21.59 9.68 -10.22
C SER A 294 -21.09 11.12 -10.42
N GLU A 295 -19.79 11.34 -10.67
CA GLU A 295 -19.23 12.68 -10.91
C GLU A 295 -18.81 12.96 -12.38
N SER A 296 -19.22 12.11 -13.33
CA SER A 296 -19.03 12.36 -14.77
C SER A 296 -20.34 12.49 -15.54
N ALA A 297 -21.24 13.37 -15.07
CA ALA A 297 -22.42 13.83 -15.80
C ALA A 297 -22.58 15.35 -15.69
#